data_AF-A0AAW0D2R5-F1
#
_entry.id   AF-A0AAW0D2R5-F1
#
_cell.length_a   1.000
_cell.length_b   1.000
_cell.length_c   1.000
_cell.angle_alpha   90.00
_cell.angle_beta   90.00
_cell.angle_gamma   90.00
#
_symmetry.space_group_name_H-M   'P 1'
#
loop_
_entity.id
_entity.type
_entity.pdbx_description
1 polymer ?
#
loop_
_entity_poly.entity_id
_entity_poly.type
_entity_poly.pdbx_seq_one_letter_code
_entity_poly.pdbx_strand_id
1 'polypeptide(L)'
;MWRLSPLPTTSSKLWFSDGNEIGAPRGGGIGSSVRLMVENQGFLDFTEFAAKEQPEQRVLDLNGARINYVVNDPVSSFPINLTLPGDGTFSFTTTSSTGLVATLEGPLKPLPDISSDDIKYIRARIQSQYIPYPQPGKTPEEIRKDLEKRGQQYFPWSQYSFELAMVTYDWTTASFARMVIPKMFEYAQMATPRPIDTDSTASAIFDSNWPPYTPANADYMRSFLMVPAKSRQEVMNQLVGTSGSSGVQEALKRFTATQNSILSIAVHCLPRTPRFTTPYLYSGQLDMSQLHKDQFAAAFLQFELNKGPPGVILAQDFTVTTESLVQPYDIITTKQVWSFGDTLDIALHYQNGIILVINGNSPLSDSAVWDTPAFVTHLSNDLEKIEWVVPPGTSFLVTTSEWRVINGKQIYVIVLELLDDTAIGNVGTAVSAAAKQMPSTVHELAGAFSSTGLDGLKAALPLPQLPAFETLPVRKTRDREFDHLNREKTNGRRCRCLDAIH
;
A
#
# COMPACT_ATOMS: atom_id res chain seq x y z
N MET A 1 22.21 15.44 -12.42
CA MET A 1 21.34 16.01 -11.36
C MET A 1 20.53 17.17 -11.93
N TRP A 2 19.49 17.61 -11.24
CA TRP A 2 18.68 18.79 -11.57
C TRP A 2 18.49 19.66 -10.33
N ARG A 3 18.19 20.96 -10.50
CA ARG A 3 17.86 21.86 -9.38
C ARG A 3 16.88 22.94 -9.80
N LEU A 4 16.07 23.44 -8.87
CA LEU A 4 15.23 24.61 -9.11
C LEU A 4 16.10 25.87 -9.12
N SER A 5 16.20 26.54 -10.28
CA SER A 5 16.98 27.75 -10.47
C SER A 5 16.45 28.55 -11.68
N PRO A 6 15.94 29.78 -11.48
CA PRO A 6 15.79 30.48 -10.20
C PRO A 6 14.84 29.74 -9.25
N LEU A 7 14.89 30.07 -7.96
CA LEU A 7 13.92 29.56 -7.00
C LEU A 7 12.51 30.02 -7.40
N PRO A 8 11.48 29.17 -7.26
CA PRO A 8 10.12 29.56 -7.59
C PRO A 8 9.70 30.81 -6.83
N THR A 9 9.23 31.83 -7.55
CA THR A 9 8.66 33.03 -6.91
C THR A 9 7.19 32.74 -6.61
N THR A 10 6.89 32.42 -5.36
CA THR A 10 5.52 32.11 -4.91
C THR A 10 5.31 32.59 -3.48
N SER A 11 4.07 32.94 -3.14
CA SER A 11 3.65 33.25 -1.77
C SER A 11 3.45 32.00 -0.91
N SER A 12 3.34 30.82 -1.55
CA SER A 12 3.16 29.55 -0.87
C SER A 12 4.48 29.05 -0.30
N LYS A 13 4.45 28.48 0.90
CA LYS A 13 5.58 27.71 1.39
C LYS A 13 5.76 26.44 0.56
N LEU A 14 7.01 26.04 0.42
CA LEU A 14 7.43 24.88 -0.34
C LEU A 14 8.23 23.95 0.56
N TRP A 15 8.05 22.64 0.35
CA TRP A 15 8.83 21.61 1.03
C TRP A 15 9.09 20.43 0.08
N PHE A 16 10.21 19.74 0.26
CA PHE A 16 10.44 18.47 -0.40
C PHE A 16 10.38 17.31 0.59
N SER A 17 9.86 16.17 0.15
CA SER A 17 9.72 14.95 0.97
C SER A 17 11.05 14.34 1.43
N ASP A 18 12.15 14.69 0.75
CA ASP A 18 13.51 14.29 1.14
C ASP A 18 14.09 15.14 2.29
N GLY A 19 13.40 16.23 2.68
CA GLY A 19 13.83 17.15 3.73
C GLY A 19 14.93 18.13 3.32
N ASN A 20 15.39 18.09 2.07
CA ASN A 20 16.43 19.00 1.57
C ASN A 20 15.85 20.37 1.20
N GLU A 21 16.70 21.39 1.16
CA GLU A 21 16.32 22.75 0.76
C GLU A 21 15.74 22.81 -0.68
N ILE A 22 14.94 23.83 -0.98
CA ILE A 22 14.24 23.96 -2.28
C ILE A 22 15.22 24.03 -3.46
N GLY A 23 16.31 24.78 -3.32
CA GLY A 23 17.33 24.92 -4.36
C GLY A 23 18.38 23.81 -4.41
N ALA A 24 18.30 22.83 -3.51
CA ALA A 24 19.27 21.74 -3.45
C ALA A 24 19.24 20.91 -4.74
N PRO A 25 20.41 20.51 -5.28
CA PRO A 25 20.48 19.54 -6.36
C PRO A 25 19.82 18.21 -5.99
N ARG A 26 19.05 17.65 -6.91
CA ARG A 26 18.35 16.36 -6.79
C ARG A 26 18.58 15.49 -8.02
N GLY A 27 18.22 14.22 -7.91
CA GLY A 27 18.42 13.25 -8.97
C GLY A 27 19.88 12.84 -9.12
N GLY A 28 20.28 12.42 -10.32
CA GLY A 28 21.64 11.90 -10.58
C GLY A 28 21.83 10.42 -10.25
N GLY A 29 20.78 9.77 -9.72
CA GLY A 29 20.62 8.32 -9.67
C GLY A 29 19.31 7.94 -10.34
N ILE A 30 19.32 6.88 -11.15
CA ILE A 30 18.09 6.28 -11.70
C ILE A 30 17.28 5.79 -10.49
N GLY A 31 16.05 6.27 -10.28
CA GLY A 31 15.14 5.64 -9.31
C GLY A 31 14.67 6.49 -8.17
N SER A 32 15.02 7.77 -8.18
CA SER A 32 14.50 8.69 -7.18
C SER A 32 13.17 9.27 -7.62
N SER A 33 12.17 9.19 -6.73
CA SER A 33 10.95 9.98 -6.79
C SER A 33 10.93 10.87 -5.55
N VAL A 34 10.82 12.18 -5.77
CA VAL A 34 10.77 13.17 -4.68
C VAL A 34 9.55 14.06 -4.91
N ARG A 35 8.79 14.31 -3.86
CA ARG A 35 7.60 15.15 -3.91
C ARG A 35 7.91 16.56 -3.44
N LEU A 36 7.58 17.55 -4.26
CA LEU A 36 7.42 18.93 -3.85
C LEU A 36 5.99 19.14 -3.34
N MET A 37 5.87 19.67 -2.15
CA MET A 37 4.61 20.04 -1.51
C MET A 37 4.45 21.56 -1.58
N VAL A 38 3.34 22.02 -2.13
CA VAL A 38 3.02 23.44 -2.31
C VAL A 38 1.86 23.79 -1.39
N GLU A 39 2.11 24.68 -0.42
CA GLU A 39 1.12 25.10 0.58
C GLU A 39 -0.21 25.51 -0.09
N ASN A 40 -1.32 24.90 0.35
CA ASN A 40 -2.68 25.14 -0.15
C ASN A 40 -2.94 24.87 -1.65
N GLN A 41 -1.99 24.30 -2.40
CA GLN A 41 -2.15 24.08 -3.84
C GLN A 41 -2.10 22.60 -4.24
N GLY A 42 -1.15 21.81 -3.72
CA GLY A 42 -1.01 20.41 -4.11
C GLY A 42 0.41 19.86 -4.07
N PHE A 43 0.62 18.77 -4.81
CA PHE A 43 1.89 18.05 -4.93
C PHE A 43 2.39 17.99 -6.37
N LEU A 44 3.71 18.15 -6.53
CA LEU A 44 4.42 17.90 -7.77
C LEU A 44 5.46 16.79 -7.53
N ASP A 45 5.28 15.64 -8.16
CA ASP A 45 6.22 14.53 -8.05
C ASP A 45 7.28 14.61 -9.14
N PHE A 46 8.54 14.68 -8.74
CA PHE A 46 9.70 14.60 -9.61
C PHE A 46 10.22 13.18 -9.63
N THR A 47 10.06 12.48 -10.75
CA THR A 47 10.57 11.10 -10.90
C THR A 47 11.57 11.02 -12.04
N GLU A 48 12.79 10.54 -11.75
CA GLU A 48 13.86 10.40 -12.74
C GLU A 48 14.06 8.93 -13.14
N PHE A 49 14.04 8.64 -14.44
CA PHE A 49 14.34 7.32 -15.00
C PHE A 49 15.23 7.36 -16.23
N ALA A 50 15.81 6.22 -16.59
CA ALA A 50 16.56 6.08 -17.84
C ALA A 50 15.62 6.07 -19.04
N ALA A 51 16.01 6.72 -20.13
CA ALA A 51 15.29 6.58 -21.40
C ALA A 51 15.48 5.15 -21.94
N LYS A 52 14.41 4.53 -22.45
CA LYS A 52 14.44 3.14 -22.94
C LYS A 52 15.44 2.92 -24.08
N GLU A 53 15.60 3.91 -24.96
CA GLU A 53 16.36 3.77 -26.21
C GLU A 53 17.78 4.35 -26.14
N GLN A 54 18.07 5.21 -25.16
CA GLN A 54 19.33 5.95 -25.05
C GLN A 54 19.79 6.00 -23.59
N PRO A 55 20.69 5.11 -23.15
CA PRO A 55 21.11 4.99 -21.74
C PRO A 55 21.72 6.27 -21.13
N GLU A 56 22.31 7.11 -21.98
CA GLU A 56 22.86 8.44 -21.68
C GLU A 56 21.80 9.52 -21.51
N GLN A 57 20.58 9.27 -22.00
CA GLN A 57 19.42 10.12 -21.77
C GLN A 57 18.65 9.70 -20.52
N ARG A 58 18.18 10.71 -19.80
CA ARG A 58 17.31 10.58 -18.65
C ARG A 58 15.98 11.26 -18.97
N VAL A 59 14.93 10.73 -18.37
CA VAL A 59 13.59 11.31 -18.40
C VAL A 59 13.29 11.84 -17.01
N LEU A 60 12.87 13.09 -16.93
CA LEU A 60 12.23 13.65 -15.73
C LEU A 60 10.73 13.70 -15.98
N ASP A 61 9.97 12.98 -15.16
CA ASP A 61 8.50 12.96 -15.16
C ASP A 61 7.97 13.80 -14.00
N LEU A 62 7.09 14.73 -14.34
CA LEU A 62 6.43 15.70 -13.47
C LEU A 62 4.92 15.47 -13.56
N ASN A 63 4.38 14.62 -12.68
CA ASN A 63 2.96 14.22 -12.71
C ASN A 63 2.47 13.78 -14.11
N GLY A 64 3.31 13.09 -14.90
CA GLY A 64 2.99 12.62 -16.25
C GLY A 64 3.51 13.51 -17.39
N ALA A 65 3.88 14.78 -17.12
CA ALA A 65 4.58 15.62 -18.08
C ALA A 65 6.07 15.24 -18.10
N ARG A 66 6.61 14.88 -19.27
CA ARG A 66 7.95 14.27 -19.39
C ARG A 66 8.90 15.13 -20.21
N ILE A 67 10.14 15.22 -19.75
CA ILE A 67 11.24 15.84 -20.48
C ILE A 67 12.46 14.93 -20.52
N ASN A 68 13.04 14.79 -21.71
CA ASN A 68 14.32 14.14 -21.91
C ASN A 68 15.45 15.13 -21.70
N TYR A 69 16.49 14.71 -20.98
CA TYR A 69 17.70 15.48 -20.82
C TYR A 69 18.93 14.55 -20.87
N VAL A 70 20.06 15.08 -21.32
CA VAL A 70 21.31 14.33 -21.43
C VAL A 70 22.16 14.61 -20.20
N VAL A 71 22.69 13.57 -19.57
CA VAL A 71 23.67 13.72 -18.48
C VAL A 71 25.05 13.91 -19.12
N ASN A 72 25.37 15.15 -19.50
CA ASN A 72 26.66 15.47 -20.11
C ASN A 72 27.82 15.44 -19.09
N ASP A 73 27.50 15.64 -17.80
CA ASP A 73 28.44 15.55 -16.68
C ASP A 73 27.66 15.08 -15.43
N PRO A 74 28.01 13.95 -14.81
CA PRO A 74 27.35 13.45 -13.60
C PRO A 74 27.47 14.41 -12.40
N VAL A 75 28.41 15.37 -12.43
CA VAL A 75 28.66 16.35 -11.35
C VAL A 75 27.81 17.63 -11.52
N SER A 76 27.40 17.96 -12.75
CA SER A 76 26.65 19.20 -13.02
C SER A 76 25.13 19.01 -12.85
N SER A 77 24.48 19.98 -12.17
CA SER A 77 23.02 20.05 -12.09
C SER A 77 22.46 21.01 -13.13
N PHE A 78 21.56 20.56 -14.01
CA PHE A 78 20.90 21.49 -14.93
C PHE A 78 19.81 22.29 -14.21
N PRO A 79 19.65 23.60 -14.53
CA PRO A 79 18.66 24.45 -13.90
C PRO A 79 17.25 24.20 -14.46
N ILE A 80 16.29 24.21 -13.55
CA ILE A 80 14.85 24.16 -13.84
C ILE A 80 14.24 25.46 -13.36
N ASN A 81 13.57 26.18 -14.26
CA ASN A 81 12.71 27.28 -13.88
C ASN A 81 11.29 26.74 -13.64
N LEU A 82 10.83 26.79 -12.40
CA LEU A 82 9.49 26.33 -12.01
C LEU A 82 8.64 27.54 -11.60
N THR A 83 7.51 27.70 -12.28
CA THR A 83 6.48 28.70 -11.98
C THR A 83 5.28 28.01 -11.33
N LEU A 84 4.81 28.59 -10.22
CA LEU A 84 3.64 28.15 -9.46
C LEU A 84 2.67 29.33 -9.35
N PRO A 85 1.73 29.48 -10.31
CA PRO A 85 0.88 30.66 -10.42
C PRO A 85 -0.15 30.82 -9.29
N GLY A 86 -0.42 29.77 -8.49
CA GLY A 86 -1.36 29.83 -7.38
C GLY A 86 -2.75 29.25 -7.66
N ASP A 87 -2.95 28.64 -8.83
CA ASP A 87 -4.24 28.07 -9.28
C ASP A 87 -4.27 26.53 -9.28
N GLY A 88 -3.28 25.89 -8.63
CA GLY A 88 -3.14 24.43 -8.61
C GLY A 88 -2.45 23.85 -9.85
N THR A 89 -1.87 24.68 -10.71
CA THR A 89 -1.06 24.25 -11.85
C THR A 89 0.43 24.54 -11.65
N PHE A 90 1.27 24.00 -12.53
CA PHE A 90 2.68 24.35 -12.64
C PHE A 90 3.05 24.60 -14.10
N SER A 91 4.05 25.47 -14.30
CA SER A 91 4.77 25.59 -15.57
C SER A 91 6.25 25.43 -15.31
N PHE A 92 6.90 24.61 -16.13
CA PHE A 92 8.28 24.20 -16.01
C PHE A 92 9.00 24.58 -17.28
N THR A 93 10.15 25.24 -17.16
CA THR A 93 10.99 25.58 -18.30
C THR A 93 12.42 25.17 -18.02
N THR A 94 13.04 24.48 -18.97
CA THR A 94 14.48 24.20 -18.93
C THR A 94 15.07 24.26 -20.33
N THR A 95 16.37 24.49 -20.40
CA THR A 95 17.13 24.46 -21.65
C THR A 95 17.79 23.10 -21.76
N SER A 96 17.46 22.36 -22.81
CA SER A 96 18.09 21.09 -23.12
C SER A 96 19.59 21.27 -23.41
N SER A 97 20.32 20.16 -23.41
CA SER A 97 21.71 20.08 -23.85
C SER A 97 21.94 20.57 -25.29
N THR A 98 20.89 20.62 -26.12
CA THR A 98 20.92 21.13 -27.50
C THR A 98 20.54 22.61 -27.63
N GLY A 99 20.35 23.31 -26.50
CA GLY A 99 19.96 24.73 -26.47
C GLY A 99 18.47 24.99 -26.72
N LEU A 100 17.66 23.93 -26.86
CA LEU A 100 16.21 24.06 -27.03
C LEU A 100 15.55 24.31 -25.67
N VAL A 101 14.70 25.33 -25.59
CA VAL A 101 13.86 25.56 -24.42
C VAL A 101 12.67 24.63 -24.50
N ALA A 102 12.56 23.74 -23.52
CA ALA A 102 11.39 22.89 -23.34
C ALA A 102 10.53 23.47 -22.23
N THR A 103 9.24 23.66 -22.54
CA THR A 103 8.22 24.07 -21.57
C THR A 103 7.25 22.92 -21.35
N LEU A 104 7.00 22.60 -20.09
CA LEU A 104 6.01 21.62 -19.67
C LEU A 104 5.03 22.28 -18.71
N GLU A 105 3.75 21.92 -18.83
CA GLU A 105 2.71 22.43 -17.94
C GLU A 105 1.82 21.28 -17.52
N GLY A 106 1.22 21.41 -16.35
CA GLY A 106 0.31 20.38 -15.84
C GLY A 106 -0.30 20.75 -14.50
N PRO A 107 -1.27 19.95 -14.04
CA PRO A 107 -1.85 20.11 -12.72
C PRO A 107 -0.92 19.59 -11.62
N LEU A 108 -0.97 20.23 -10.47
CA LEU A 108 -0.53 19.63 -9.22
C LEU A 108 -1.54 18.54 -8.82
N LYS A 109 -1.06 17.49 -8.16
CA LYS A 109 -1.96 16.54 -7.50
C LYS A 109 -2.64 17.27 -6.33
N PRO A 110 -3.96 17.19 -6.17
CA PRO A 110 -4.65 17.94 -5.12
C PRO A 110 -4.20 17.48 -3.73
N LEU A 111 -4.25 18.40 -2.77
CA LEU A 111 -4.13 18.04 -1.36
C LEU A 111 -5.39 17.23 -0.97
N PRO A 112 -5.26 16.09 -0.29
CA PRO A 112 -6.42 15.32 0.12
C PRO A 112 -7.15 16.00 1.28
N ASP A 113 -8.47 15.85 1.29
CA ASP A 113 -9.31 16.28 2.41
C ASP A 113 -9.10 15.38 3.62
N ILE A 114 -8.86 16.00 4.78
CA ILE A 114 -8.69 15.31 6.05
C ILE A 114 -9.89 15.61 6.95
N SER A 115 -10.67 14.58 7.28
CA SER A 115 -11.80 14.67 8.20
C SER A 115 -11.35 15.10 9.59
N SER A 116 -11.80 16.28 10.04
CA SER A 116 -11.50 16.79 11.38
C SER A 116 -12.10 15.90 12.49
N ASP A 117 -13.23 15.24 12.22
CA ASP A 117 -13.85 14.29 13.13
C ASP A 117 -13.02 13.01 13.30
N ASP A 118 -12.44 12.50 12.21
CA ASP A 118 -11.51 11.37 12.25
C ASP A 118 -10.23 11.73 13.01
N ILE A 119 -9.67 12.92 12.77
CA ILE A 119 -8.50 13.41 13.51
C ILE A 119 -8.82 13.56 15.00
N LYS A 120 -9.97 14.15 15.35
CA LYS A 120 -10.40 14.28 16.75
C LYS A 120 -10.53 12.91 17.41
N TYR A 121 -11.07 11.93 16.69
CA TYR A 121 -11.17 10.55 17.16
C TYR A 121 -9.78 9.92 17.39
N ILE A 122 -8.85 10.06 16.44
CA ILE A 122 -7.46 9.58 16.58
C ILE A 122 -6.75 10.23 17.76
N ARG A 123 -6.87 11.55 17.94
CA ARG A 123 -6.29 12.26 19.09
C ARG A 123 -6.76 11.70 20.42
N ALA A 124 -8.05 11.39 20.55
CA ALA A 124 -8.58 10.76 21.75
C ALA A 124 -7.97 9.35 21.99
N ARG A 125 -7.69 8.60 20.92
CA ARG A 125 -7.04 7.29 20.99
C ARG A 125 -5.55 7.37 21.33
N ILE A 126 -4.86 8.42 20.88
CA ILE A 126 -3.48 8.74 21.29
C ILE A 126 -3.45 9.08 22.79
N GLN A 127 -4.33 9.98 23.24
CA GLN A 127 -4.42 10.38 24.66
C GLN A 127 -4.75 9.20 25.57
N SER A 128 -5.60 8.29 25.10
CA SER A 128 -5.97 7.08 25.81
C SER A 128 -4.97 5.92 25.63
N GLN A 129 -3.83 6.18 24.99
CA GLN A 129 -2.74 5.21 24.75
C GLN A 129 -3.21 3.90 24.09
N TYR A 130 -4.15 4.00 23.14
CA TYR A 130 -4.48 2.91 22.23
C TYR A 130 -3.58 2.91 20.99
N ILE A 131 -2.97 4.07 20.70
CA ILE A 131 -1.94 4.29 19.70
C ILE A 131 -0.90 5.28 20.25
N PRO A 132 0.39 5.16 19.89
CA PRO A 132 0.96 4.06 19.13
C PRO A 132 0.98 2.76 19.95
N TYR A 133 1.05 1.63 19.27
CA TYR A 133 1.40 0.36 19.90
C TYR A 133 2.76 0.49 20.61
N PRO A 134 2.91 -0.06 21.84
CA PRO A 134 4.17 0.01 22.56
C PRO A 134 5.33 -0.60 21.76
N GLN A 135 6.44 0.14 21.64
CA GLN A 135 7.66 -0.36 21.01
C GLN A 135 8.68 -0.75 22.09
N PRO A 136 9.18 -2.01 22.11
CA PRO A 136 10.23 -2.41 23.02
C PRO A 136 11.48 -1.53 22.86
N GLY A 137 12.00 -1.00 23.96
CA GLY A 137 13.21 -0.17 23.97
C GLY A 137 13.01 1.30 23.63
N LYS A 138 11.76 1.76 23.43
CA LYS A 138 11.44 3.20 23.33
C LYS A 138 10.32 3.58 24.28
N THR A 139 10.46 4.76 24.90
CA THR A 139 9.40 5.40 25.66
C THR A 139 8.35 6.03 24.75
N PRO A 140 7.10 6.21 25.21
CA PRO A 140 6.08 6.92 24.43
C PRO A 140 6.49 8.33 23.99
N GLU A 141 7.28 9.04 24.80
CA GLU A 141 7.77 10.38 24.50
C GLU A 141 8.82 10.38 23.38
N GLU A 142 9.73 9.41 23.37
CA GLU A 142 10.70 9.24 22.27
C GLU A 142 9.99 8.93 20.95
N ILE A 143 8.99 8.03 20.98
CA ILE A 143 8.16 7.74 19.80
C ILE A 143 7.44 9.00 19.33
N ARG A 144 6.83 9.75 20.24
CA ARG A 144 6.13 11.01 19.92
C ARG A 144 7.05 12.01 19.23
N LYS A 145 8.23 12.28 19.79
CA LYS A 145 9.19 13.24 19.25
C LYS A 145 9.72 12.83 17.87
N ASP A 146 10.00 11.54 17.68
CA ASP A 146 10.38 10.99 16.38
C ASP A 146 9.29 11.21 15.33
N LEU A 147 8.03 11.00 15.70
CA LEU A 147 6.88 11.14 14.81
C LEU A 147 6.52 12.60 14.53
N GLU A 148 6.71 13.52 15.47
CA GLU A 148 6.58 14.96 15.22
C GLU A 148 7.59 15.41 14.15
N LYS A 149 8.85 15.00 14.27
CA LYS A 149 9.88 15.30 13.26
C LYS A 149 9.52 14.72 11.90
N ARG A 150 9.14 13.44 11.84
CA ARG A 150 8.77 12.77 10.58
C ARG A 150 7.50 13.36 9.97
N GLY A 151 6.50 13.69 10.78
CA GLY A 151 5.30 14.37 10.35
C GLY A 151 5.60 15.73 9.70
N GLN A 152 6.46 16.53 10.32
CA GLN A 152 6.89 17.81 9.73
C GLN A 152 7.71 17.65 8.43
N GLN A 153 8.39 16.52 8.24
CA GLN A 153 9.11 16.26 7.00
C GLN A 153 8.17 15.81 5.87
N TYR A 154 7.28 14.85 6.12
CA TYR A 154 6.47 14.20 5.10
C TYR A 154 5.10 14.84 4.89
N PHE A 155 4.59 15.56 5.90
CA PHE A 155 3.26 16.21 5.87
C PHE A 155 3.28 17.69 6.35
N PRO A 156 4.31 18.52 6.05
CA PRO A 156 4.43 19.90 6.55
C PRO A 156 3.27 20.83 6.15
N TRP A 157 2.59 20.49 5.06
CA TRP A 157 1.47 21.26 4.51
C TRP A 157 0.19 21.15 5.36
N SER A 158 0.12 20.15 6.26
CA SER A 158 -1.07 19.87 7.06
C SER A 158 -0.85 20.21 8.53
N GLN A 159 -1.85 20.83 9.16
CA GLN A 159 -1.91 20.98 10.62
C GLN A 159 -2.06 19.63 11.36
N TYR A 160 -2.33 18.55 10.62
CA TYR A 160 -2.49 17.18 11.15
C TYR A 160 -1.28 16.29 10.86
N SER A 161 -0.10 16.90 10.66
CA SER A 161 1.12 16.21 10.25
C SER A 161 1.54 15.08 11.20
N PHE A 162 1.35 15.30 12.51
CA PHE A 162 1.65 14.30 13.54
C PHE A 162 0.70 13.10 13.46
N GLU A 163 -0.60 13.31 13.28
CA GLU A 163 -1.59 12.23 13.21
C GLU A 163 -1.42 11.36 11.97
N LEU A 164 -1.08 11.97 10.83
CA LEU A 164 -0.74 11.25 9.60
C LEU A 164 0.47 10.34 9.81
N ALA A 165 1.57 10.87 10.38
CA ALA A 165 2.75 10.09 10.69
C ALA A 165 2.48 8.99 11.74
N MET A 166 1.69 9.30 12.77
CA MET A 166 1.32 8.37 13.84
C MET A 166 0.55 7.17 13.32
N VAL A 167 -0.44 7.38 12.45
CA VAL A 167 -1.25 6.27 11.90
C VAL A 167 -0.41 5.40 10.96
N THR A 168 0.48 5.99 10.14
CA THR A 168 1.40 5.20 9.31
C THR A 168 2.39 4.41 10.17
N TYR A 169 2.96 5.02 11.20
CA TYR A 169 3.83 4.31 12.15
C TYR A 169 3.09 3.17 12.84
N ASP A 170 1.89 3.42 13.36
CA ASP A 170 1.15 2.43 14.11
C ASP A 170 0.77 1.23 13.23
N TRP A 171 0.43 1.45 11.96
CA TRP A 171 0.28 0.37 10.98
C TRP A 171 1.50 -0.54 10.87
N THR A 172 2.73 -0.02 10.97
CA THR A 172 3.94 -0.85 10.88
C THR A 172 4.24 -1.67 12.15
N THR A 173 3.47 -1.44 13.21
CA THR A 173 3.54 -2.21 14.46
C THR A 173 2.51 -3.34 14.47
N ALA A 174 2.41 -4.06 15.59
CA ALA A 174 1.35 -5.05 15.84
C ALA A 174 -0.09 -4.55 15.62
N SER A 175 -0.32 -3.23 15.71
CA SER A 175 -1.63 -2.62 15.47
C SER A 175 -2.18 -2.88 14.06
N PHE A 176 -1.35 -3.32 13.10
CA PHE A 176 -1.81 -3.75 11.77
C PHE A 176 -2.94 -4.79 11.87
N ALA A 177 -2.90 -5.70 12.86
CA ALA A 177 -3.92 -6.72 13.07
C ALA A 177 -5.30 -6.09 13.36
N ARG A 178 -5.36 -5.00 14.14
CA ARG A 178 -6.59 -4.21 14.36
C ARG A 178 -7.07 -3.56 13.06
N MET A 179 -6.16 -3.12 12.20
CA MET A 179 -6.52 -2.48 10.94
C MET A 179 -7.01 -3.47 9.86
N VAL A 180 -6.54 -4.72 9.92
CA VAL A 180 -6.89 -5.79 8.97
C VAL A 180 -8.12 -6.59 9.41
N ILE A 181 -8.10 -7.20 10.61
CA ILE A 181 -9.04 -8.26 10.99
C ILE A 181 -10.51 -7.80 10.90
N PRO A 182 -10.93 -6.68 11.52
CA PRO A 182 -12.33 -6.26 11.47
C PRO A 182 -12.78 -5.85 10.06
N LYS A 183 -11.87 -5.40 9.19
CA LYS A 183 -12.21 -5.02 7.80
C LYS A 183 -12.30 -6.22 6.88
N MET A 184 -11.38 -7.17 7.00
CA MET A 184 -11.42 -8.42 6.26
C MET A 184 -12.75 -9.15 6.50
N PHE A 185 -13.20 -9.20 7.75
CA PHE A 185 -14.45 -9.85 8.14
C PHE A 185 -15.69 -8.94 8.11
N GLU A 186 -15.65 -7.80 7.42
CA GLU A 186 -16.84 -6.97 7.18
C GLU A 186 -17.63 -7.46 5.95
N TYR A 187 -18.96 -7.54 6.08
CA TYR A 187 -19.86 -7.81 4.94
C TYR A 187 -19.99 -6.57 4.06
N ALA A 188 -19.01 -6.38 3.16
CA ALA A 188 -18.78 -5.12 2.46
C ALA A 188 -19.92 -4.69 1.51
N GLN A 189 -20.81 -5.61 1.11
CA GLN A 189 -21.93 -5.35 0.20
C GLN A 189 -23.28 -5.20 0.94
N MET A 190 -23.27 -5.20 2.27
CA MET A 190 -24.46 -4.91 3.08
C MET A 190 -24.64 -3.42 3.36
N ALA A 191 -25.85 -3.04 3.78
CA ALA A 191 -26.18 -1.67 4.17
C ALA A 191 -25.35 -1.20 5.38
N THR A 192 -25.06 0.10 5.44
CA THR A 192 -24.39 0.74 6.58
C THR A 192 -25.36 0.89 7.76
N PRO A 193 -24.96 0.60 9.01
CA PRO A 193 -23.64 0.13 9.43
C PRO A 193 -23.41 -1.33 9.02
N ARG A 194 -22.29 -1.58 8.32
CA ARG A 194 -21.96 -2.92 7.82
C ARG A 194 -21.70 -3.88 8.98
N PRO A 195 -22.34 -5.05 9.02
CA PRO A 195 -22.04 -6.07 10.02
C PRO A 195 -20.62 -6.64 9.82
N ILE A 196 -20.10 -7.30 10.86
CA ILE A 196 -18.87 -8.11 10.77
C ILE A 196 -19.19 -9.56 11.11
N ASP A 197 -18.47 -10.50 10.52
CA ASP A 197 -18.42 -11.89 10.95
C ASP A 197 -17.67 -11.94 12.29
N THR A 198 -18.44 -11.94 13.37
CA THR A 198 -17.92 -11.93 14.74
C THR A 198 -17.22 -13.22 15.10
N ASP A 199 -17.62 -14.34 14.50
CA ASP A 199 -17.01 -15.65 14.76
C ASP A 199 -15.60 -15.73 14.19
N SER A 200 -15.40 -15.33 12.93
CA SER A 200 -14.07 -15.27 12.34
C SER A 200 -13.20 -14.19 12.98
N THR A 201 -13.79 -13.05 13.34
CA THR A 201 -13.08 -11.98 14.07
C THR A 201 -12.57 -12.48 15.43
N ALA A 202 -13.42 -13.18 16.20
CA ALA A 202 -13.04 -13.72 17.50
C ALA A 202 -11.94 -14.79 17.38
N SER A 203 -12.05 -15.69 16.39
CA SER A 203 -11.01 -16.69 16.11
C SER A 203 -9.69 -16.03 15.71
N ALA A 204 -9.70 -15.08 14.77
CA ALA A 204 -8.48 -14.41 14.33
C ALA A 204 -7.77 -13.60 15.43
N ILE A 205 -8.52 -13.07 16.41
CA ILE A 205 -7.93 -12.42 17.58
C ILE A 205 -7.38 -13.46 18.55
N PHE A 206 -8.16 -14.51 18.86
CA PHE A 206 -7.83 -15.50 19.87
C PHE A 206 -6.71 -16.48 19.44
N ASP A 207 -6.70 -16.90 18.19
CA ASP A 207 -5.78 -17.93 17.69
C ASP A 207 -4.39 -17.35 17.36
N SER A 208 -4.21 -16.03 17.51
CA SER A 208 -2.92 -15.36 17.33
C SER A 208 -1.87 -15.95 18.28
N ASN A 209 -0.83 -16.51 17.66
CA ASN A 209 0.21 -17.26 18.34
C ASN A 209 1.61 -16.70 18.06
N TRP A 210 1.70 -15.45 17.59
CA TRP A 210 2.96 -14.80 17.23
C TRP A 210 3.45 -13.94 18.40
N PRO A 211 4.40 -14.37 19.25
CA PRO A 211 4.77 -13.61 20.43
C PRO A 211 5.37 -12.24 20.06
N PRO A 212 5.03 -11.15 20.78
CA PRO A 212 4.21 -11.11 21.99
C PRO A 212 2.69 -11.06 21.73
N TYR A 213 2.24 -11.05 20.48
CA TYR A 213 0.85 -10.91 20.04
C TYR A 213 0.06 -12.18 20.31
N THR A 214 -0.46 -12.26 21.52
CA THR A 214 -1.26 -13.39 22.00
C THR A 214 -2.42 -12.87 22.83
N PRO A 215 -3.52 -13.63 22.99
CA PRO A 215 -4.68 -13.17 23.75
C PRO A 215 -4.40 -12.92 25.22
N ALA A 216 -3.31 -13.47 25.76
CA ALA A 216 -2.86 -13.22 27.13
C ALA A 216 -2.11 -11.88 27.27
N ASN A 217 -1.63 -11.31 26.17
CA ASN A 217 -0.88 -10.05 26.18
C ASN A 217 -1.82 -8.85 26.25
N ALA A 218 -1.62 -8.00 27.25
CA ALA A 218 -2.46 -6.84 27.50
C ALA A 218 -2.37 -5.79 26.38
N ASP A 219 -1.20 -5.54 25.80
CA ASP A 219 -1.03 -4.54 24.75
C ASP A 219 -1.68 -4.99 23.43
N TYR A 220 -1.54 -6.27 23.09
CA TYR A 220 -2.22 -6.88 21.95
C TYR A 220 -3.74 -6.80 22.10
N MET A 221 -4.32 -7.27 23.20
CA MET A 221 -5.77 -7.20 23.38
C MET A 221 -6.29 -5.76 23.49
N ARG A 222 -5.52 -4.87 24.14
CA ARG A 222 -5.85 -3.44 24.22
C ARG A 222 -5.92 -2.81 22.84
N SER A 223 -5.11 -3.26 21.88
CA SER A 223 -5.18 -2.80 20.49
C SER A 223 -6.57 -3.02 19.88
N PHE A 224 -7.33 -4.02 20.33
CA PHE A 224 -8.71 -4.32 19.95
C PHE A 224 -9.76 -3.74 20.92
N LEU A 225 -9.38 -2.83 21.82
CA LEU A 225 -10.21 -2.29 22.90
C LEU A 225 -10.63 -3.35 23.94
N MET A 226 -9.88 -4.44 24.04
CA MET A 226 -10.18 -5.59 24.89
C MET A 226 -9.18 -5.74 26.03
N VAL A 227 -9.51 -6.62 26.97
CA VAL A 227 -8.61 -7.13 28.01
C VAL A 227 -8.13 -8.54 27.66
N PRO A 228 -7.02 -9.00 28.28
CA PRO A 228 -6.54 -10.37 28.12
C PRO A 228 -7.65 -11.43 28.24
N ALA A 229 -7.62 -12.40 27.34
CA ALA A 229 -8.60 -13.48 27.26
C ALA A 229 -7.93 -14.85 27.33
N LYS A 230 -8.62 -15.81 27.96
CA LYS A 230 -8.20 -17.22 28.13
C LYS A 230 -8.95 -18.18 27.23
N SER A 231 -10.03 -17.72 26.58
CA SER A 231 -10.80 -18.52 25.64
C SER A 231 -11.34 -17.67 24.49
N ARG A 232 -11.62 -18.30 23.36
CA ARG A 232 -12.34 -17.69 22.24
C ARG A 232 -13.70 -17.12 22.68
N GLN A 233 -14.39 -17.79 23.60
CA GLN A 233 -15.68 -17.32 24.13
C GLN A 233 -15.52 -16.02 24.92
N GLU A 234 -14.43 -15.82 25.65
CA GLU A 234 -14.16 -14.54 26.33
C GLU A 234 -13.92 -13.41 25.33
N VAL A 235 -13.21 -13.67 24.21
CA VAL A 235 -13.07 -12.70 23.12
C VAL A 235 -14.42 -12.37 22.49
N MET A 236 -15.24 -13.39 22.22
CA MET A 236 -16.59 -13.21 21.70
C MET A 236 -17.45 -12.34 22.65
N ASN A 237 -17.47 -12.67 23.94
CA ASN A 237 -18.22 -11.92 24.96
C ASN A 237 -17.78 -10.44 25.03
N GLN A 238 -16.49 -10.15 24.81
CA GLN A 238 -16.00 -8.78 24.73
C GLN A 238 -16.40 -8.08 23.42
N LEU A 239 -16.38 -8.79 22.29
CA LEU A 239 -16.79 -8.27 20.98
C LEU A 239 -18.27 -7.86 20.96
N VAL A 240 -19.17 -8.79 21.28
CA VAL A 240 -20.62 -8.58 21.14
C VAL A 240 -21.28 -8.08 22.44
N GLY A 241 -20.61 -8.25 23.57
CA GLY A 241 -21.16 -7.98 24.89
C GLY A 241 -21.83 -9.20 25.51
N THR A 242 -22.26 -9.04 26.76
CA THR A 242 -23.09 -10.04 27.47
C THR A 242 -24.44 -9.40 27.80
N SER A 243 -25.37 -10.18 28.36
CA SER A 243 -26.65 -9.64 28.81
C SER A 243 -26.44 -8.47 29.80
N GLY A 244 -26.64 -7.24 29.33
CA GLY A 244 -26.48 -6.02 30.12
C GLY A 244 -25.20 -5.21 29.86
N SER A 245 -24.32 -5.62 28.94
CA SER A 245 -23.12 -4.83 28.57
C SER A 245 -23.00 -4.67 27.05
N SER A 246 -22.68 -3.48 26.58
CA SER A 246 -22.29 -3.27 25.17
C SER A 246 -20.91 -3.88 24.92
N GLY A 247 -20.79 -4.65 23.83
CA GLY A 247 -19.49 -5.11 23.36
C GLY A 247 -18.68 -4.01 22.67
N VAL A 248 -17.42 -4.32 22.35
CA VAL A 248 -16.50 -3.35 21.73
C VAL A 248 -16.64 -3.27 20.21
N GLN A 249 -17.42 -4.14 19.57
CA GLN A 249 -17.53 -4.29 18.12
C GLN A 249 -17.72 -2.97 17.37
N GLU A 250 -18.70 -2.14 17.73
CA GLU A 250 -18.95 -0.88 17.00
C GLU A 250 -17.83 0.15 17.23
N ALA A 251 -17.27 0.19 18.45
CA ALA A 251 -16.13 1.05 18.74
C ALA A 251 -14.87 0.62 17.97
N LEU A 252 -14.64 -0.69 17.86
CA LEU A 252 -13.55 -1.30 17.12
C LEU A 252 -13.70 -1.05 15.62
N LYS A 253 -14.88 -1.25 15.05
CA LYS A 253 -15.18 -0.93 13.64
C LYS A 253 -14.90 0.52 13.31
N ARG A 254 -15.38 1.46 14.13
CA ARG A 254 -15.07 2.89 13.97
C ARG A 254 -13.57 3.13 14.04
N PHE A 255 -12.89 2.51 15.01
CA PHE A 255 -11.46 2.72 15.19
C PHE A 255 -10.63 2.23 13.99
N THR A 256 -10.96 1.05 13.48
CA THR A 256 -10.35 0.47 12.29
C THR A 256 -10.67 1.28 11.05
N ALA A 257 -11.92 1.72 10.84
CA ALA A 257 -12.31 2.51 9.68
C ALA A 257 -11.60 3.88 9.65
N THR A 258 -11.59 4.60 10.78
CA THR A 258 -10.91 5.89 10.90
C THR A 258 -9.40 5.78 10.66
N GLN A 259 -8.74 4.75 11.18
CA GLN A 259 -7.31 4.55 10.91
C GLN A 259 -7.02 4.19 9.46
N ASN A 260 -7.80 3.29 8.86
CA ASN A 260 -7.65 2.96 7.45
C ASN A 260 -7.85 4.21 6.57
N SER A 261 -8.83 5.06 6.88
CA SER A 261 -9.07 6.33 6.19
C SER A 261 -7.86 7.27 6.26
N ILE A 262 -7.34 7.52 7.48
CA ILE A 262 -6.18 8.41 7.68
C ILE A 262 -4.91 7.81 7.07
N LEU A 263 -4.72 6.49 7.16
CA LEU A 263 -3.58 5.81 6.55
C LEU A 263 -3.63 5.94 5.02
N SER A 264 -4.79 5.74 4.40
CA SER A 264 -4.96 5.96 2.97
C SER A 264 -4.54 7.37 2.60
N ILE A 265 -5.01 8.39 3.32
CA ILE A 265 -4.62 9.77 3.06
C ILE A 265 -3.09 9.94 3.17
N ALA A 266 -2.48 9.43 4.25
CA ALA A 266 -1.04 9.52 4.45
C ALA A 266 -0.25 8.86 3.30
N VAL A 267 -0.66 7.67 2.86
CA VAL A 267 -0.07 6.93 1.73
C VAL A 267 -0.15 7.74 0.43
N HIS A 268 -1.31 8.32 0.12
CA HIS A 268 -1.48 9.17 -1.08
C HIS A 268 -0.63 10.45 -1.03
N CYS A 269 -0.23 10.89 0.16
CA CYS A 269 0.62 12.06 0.36
C CYS A 269 2.12 11.79 0.16
N LEU A 270 2.54 10.53 0.07
CA LEU A 270 3.93 10.16 -0.14
C LEU A 270 4.32 10.13 -1.63
N PRO A 271 5.63 10.22 -1.96
CA PRO A 271 6.09 10.17 -3.34
C PRO A 271 5.70 8.89 -4.08
N ARG A 272 5.54 8.98 -5.41
CA ARG A 272 5.29 7.84 -6.29
C ARG A 272 6.38 6.77 -6.18
N THR A 273 6.05 5.51 -6.41
CA THR A 273 7.04 4.42 -6.44
C THR A 273 7.56 4.19 -7.86
N PRO A 274 8.86 4.32 -8.12
CA PRO A 274 9.42 4.08 -9.45
C PRO A 274 9.57 2.58 -9.77
N ARG A 275 8.96 2.12 -10.87
CA ARG A 275 8.90 0.69 -11.22
C ARG A 275 10.23 0.12 -11.67
N PHE A 276 11.12 0.92 -12.23
CA PHE A 276 12.37 0.43 -12.79
C PHE A 276 13.44 0.15 -11.71
N THR A 277 13.38 0.81 -10.55
CA THR A 277 14.19 0.45 -9.37
C THR A 277 13.54 -0.55 -8.45
N THR A 278 12.20 -0.59 -8.47
CA THR A 278 11.41 -1.57 -7.71
C THR A 278 10.45 -2.27 -8.68
N PRO A 279 10.95 -3.17 -9.55
CA PRO A 279 10.14 -3.80 -10.61
C PRO A 279 9.11 -4.79 -10.10
N TYR A 280 9.28 -5.24 -8.87
CA TYR A 280 8.37 -6.16 -8.22
C TYR A 280 8.17 -5.76 -6.77
N LEU A 281 6.93 -5.87 -6.32
CA LEU A 281 6.59 -5.81 -4.90
C LEU A 281 6.02 -7.18 -4.51
N TYR A 282 6.49 -7.72 -3.39
CA TYR A 282 6.13 -9.06 -2.94
C TYR A 282 5.42 -8.99 -1.59
N SER A 283 4.33 -9.74 -1.45
CA SER A 283 3.61 -9.88 -0.18
C SER A 283 3.37 -11.35 0.12
N GLY A 284 3.71 -11.77 1.34
CA GLY A 284 3.30 -13.06 1.87
C GLY A 284 1.89 -12.96 2.41
N GLN A 285 0.98 -13.80 1.93
CA GLN A 285 -0.42 -13.78 2.35
C GLN A 285 -0.88 -15.17 2.84
N LEU A 286 -1.85 -15.23 3.74
CA LEU A 286 -2.20 -14.13 4.65
C LEU A 286 -1.02 -13.84 5.58
N ASP A 287 -0.75 -12.57 5.85
CA ASP A 287 0.42 -12.08 6.60
C ASP A 287 0.32 -12.31 8.13
N MET A 288 -0.69 -13.07 8.55
CA MET A 288 -1.00 -13.45 9.92
C MET A 288 -1.15 -14.97 10.00
N SER A 289 -0.29 -15.62 10.78
CA SER A 289 -0.21 -17.08 10.89
C SER A 289 -1.53 -17.73 11.32
N GLN A 290 -2.36 -17.01 12.07
CA GLN A 290 -3.64 -17.46 12.56
C GLN A 290 -4.80 -17.32 11.55
N LEU A 291 -4.59 -16.62 10.43
CA LEU A 291 -5.59 -16.55 9.37
C LEU A 291 -5.39 -17.68 8.37
N HIS A 292 -6.41 -18.49 8.14
CA HIS A 292 -6.35 -19.63 7.23
C HIS A 292 -6.53 -19.21 5.77
N LYS A 293 -6.00 -20.02 4.83
CA LYS A 293 -6.16 -19.77 3.39
C LYS A 293 -7.62 -19.62 2.96
N ASP A 294 -8.53 -20.33 3.62
CA ASP A 294 -9.96 -20.26 3.31
C ASP A 294 -10.58 -18.88 3.62
N GLN A 295 -9.88 -18.05 4.39
CA GLN A 295 -10.29 -16.68 4.65
C GLN A 295 -9.73 -15.71 3.61
N PHE A 296 -8.84 -16.13 2.70
CA PHE A 296 -8.20 -15.24 1.72
C PHE A 296 -9.23 -14.47 0.88
N ALA A 297 -10.32 -15.12 0.46
CA ALA A 297 -11.39 -14.46 -0.28
C ALA A 297 -12.03 -13.29 0.48
N ALA A 298 -12.09 -13.35 1.81
CA ALA A 298 -12.67 -12.31 2.64
C ALA A 298 -11.90 -10.97 2.56
N ALA A 299 -10.66 -10.98 2.08
CA ALA A 299 -9.90 -9.76 1.82
C ALA A 299 -10.44 -8.92 0.65
N PHE A 300 -11.37 -9.44 -0.16
CA PHE A 300 -11.80 -8.81 -1.42
C PHE A 300 -13.24 -8.33 -1.40
N LEU A 301 -13.51 -7.22 -2.10
CA LEU A 301 -14.87 -6.68 -2.27
C LEU A 301 -15.75 -7.58 -3.16
N GLN A 302 -15.14 -8.28 -4.12
CA GLN A 302 -15.80 -9.18 -5.07
C GLN A 302 -16.25 -10.50 -4.44
N PHE A 303 -15.85 -10.81 -3.21
CA PHE A 303 -16.25 -12.05 -2.56
C PHE A 303 -17.76 -12.09 -2.30
N GLU A 304 -18.42 -13.12 -2.84
CA GLU A 304 -19.88 -13.23 -2.86
C GLU A 304 -20.53 -13.23 -1.46
N LEU A 305 -19.87 -13.81 -0.45
CA LEU A 305 -20.40 -13.83 0.92
C LEU A 305 -20.46 -12.43 1.56
N ASN A 306 -19.86 -11.39 0.95
CA ASN A 306 -20.03 -10.00 1.38
C ASN A 306 -21.48 -9.51 1.32
N LYS A 307 -22.37 -10.20 0.59
CA LYS A 307 -23.81 -9.92 0.50
C LYS A 307 -24.57 -10.36 1.76
N GLY A 308 -23.94 -11.14 2.64
CA GLY A 308 -24.54 -11.69 3.83
C GLY A 308 -25.40 -12.93 3.55
N PRO A 309 -26.36 -13.27 4.44
CA PRO A 309 -26.74 -12.52 5.64
C PRO A 309 -25.66 -12.54 6.75
N PRO A 310 -25.77 -11.65 7.77
CA PRO A 310 -24.90 -11.67 8.93
C PRO A 310 -24.98 -13.01 9.67
N GLY A 311 -23.84 -13.49 10.16
CA GLY A 311 -23.71 -14.80 10.81
C GLY A 311 -23.26 -15.91 9.87
N VAL A 312 -23.20 -15.66 8.55
CA VAL A 312 -22.51 -16.56 7.61
C VAL A 312 -21.01 -16.31 7.69
N ILE A 313 -20.24 -17.36 7.98
CA ILE A 313 -18.77 -17.27 8.07
C ILE A 313 -18.20 -16.74 6.75
N LEU A 314 -17.39 -15.69 6.81
CA LEU A 314 -16.68 -15.12 5.67
C LEU A 314 -15.41 -15.93 5.39
N ALA A 315 -15.61 -17.16 4.94
CA ALA A 315 -14.56 -18.06 4.47
C ALA A 315 -15.13 -18.96 3.36
N GLN A 316 -14.26 -19.42 2.46
CA GLN A 316 -14.58 -20.42 1.45
C GLN A 316 -13.33 -21.24 1.17
N ASP A 317 -13.50 -22.50 0.73
CA ASP A 317 -12.37 -23.35 0.38
C ASP A 317 -11.39 -22.61 -0.56
N PHE A 318 -10.09 -22.68 -0.25
CA PHE A 318 -9.10 -21.95 -1.02
C PHE A 318 -9.07 -22.37 -2.49
N THR A 319 -9.33 -23.64 -2.82
CA THR A 319 -9.41 -24.12 -4.22
C THR A 319 -10.54 -23.38 -4.95
N VAL A 320 -11.72 -23.29 -4.33
CA VAL A 320 -12.85 -22.52 -4.87
C VAL A 320 -12.49 -21.05 -5.05
N THR A 321 -11.75 -20.46 -4.10
CA THR A 321 -11.22 -19.09 -4.24
C THR A 321 -10.34 -18.96 -5.47
N THR A 322 -9.41 -19.89 -5.64
CA THR A 322 -8.49 -19.87 -6.77
C THR A 322 -9.22 -19.98 -8.09
N GLU A 323 -10.26 -20.80 -8.19
CA GLU A 323 -11.02 -21.05 -9.42
C GLU A 323 -12.06 -19.97 -9.77
N SER A 324 -12.52 -19.17 -8.80
CA SER A 324 -13.66 -18.26 -8.98
C SER A 324 -13.37 -16.76 -8.80
N LEU A 325 -12.28 -16.40 -8.12
CA LEU A 325 -12.04 -15.01 -7.69
C LEU A 325 -10.66 -14.48 -8.08
N VAL A 326 -9.68 -15.37 -8.25
CA VAL A 326 -8.29 -14.99 -8.55
C VAL A 326 -7.76 -15.71 -9.80
N GLN A 327 -8.60 -15.85 -10.82
CA GLN A 327 -8.18 -16.36 -12.12
C GLN A 327 -7.55 -15.23 -12.95
N PRO A 328 -6.71 -15.57 -13.95
CA PRO A 328 -6.24 -14.58 -14.92
C PRO A 328 -7.40 -13.76 -15.50
N TYR A 329 -7.19 -12.45 -15.57
CA TYR A 329 -8.11 -11.41 -16.00
C TYR A 329 -9.23 -11.03 -15.02
N ASP A 330 -9.29 -11.65 -13.84
CA ASP A 330 -10.18 -11.17 -12.78
C ASP A 330 -9.66 -9.86 -12.19
N ILE A 331 -10.61 -9.02 -11.75
CA ILE A 331 -10.29 -7.79 -10.99
C ILE A 331 -10.63 -8.03 -9.53
N ILE A 332 -9.62 -7.90 -8.67
CA ILE A 332 -9.76 -7.98 -7.23
C ILE A 332 -9.53 -6.62 -6.59
N THR A 333 -10.35 -6.26 -5.61
CA THR A 333 -10.24 -5.00 -4.87
C THR A 333 -10.17 -5.28 -3.39
N THR A 334 -9.15 -4.73 -2.71
CA THR A 334 -8.88 -5.03 -1.30
C THR A 334 -9.87 -4.32 -0.36
N LYS A 335 -10.29 -4.99 0.73
CA LYS A 335 -11.08 -4.36 1.81
C LYS A 335 -10.22 -3.62 2.83
N GLN A 336 -8.96 -4.01 2.91
CA GLN A 336 -7.99 -3.55 3.89
C GLN A 336 -6.70 -3.11 3.21
N VAL A 337 -5.85 -2.49 4.00
CA VAL A 337 -4.48 -2.16 3.64
C VAL A 337 -3.69 -3.45 3.43
N TRP A 338 -2.82 -3.48 2.41
CA TRP A 338 -1.82 -4.53 2.26
C TRP A 338 -0.41 -3.98 2.31
N SER A 339 0.50 -4.81 2.82
CA SER A 339 1.93 -4.52 2.93
C SER A 339 2.73 -5.37 1.95
N PHE A 340 3.75 -4.78 1.35
CA PHE A 340 4.66 -5.42 0.41
C PHE A 340 6.12 -5.09 0.74
N GLY A 341 7.02 -6.04 0.53
CA GLY A 341 8.47 -5.81 0.45
C GLY A 341 8.96 -5.78 -0.99
N ASP A 342 10.26 -5.56 -1.18
CA ASP A 342 10.94 -5.57 -2.49
C ASP A 342 11.61 -6.91 -2.82
N THR A 343 11.52 -7.92 -1.95
CA THR A 343 12.15 -9.23 -2.16
C THR A 343 11.21 -10.39 -1.88
N LEU A 344 11.44 -11.49 -2.60
CA LEU A 344 10.72 -12.75 -2.40
C LEU A 344 10.97 -13.34 -1.00
N ASP A 345 12.19 -13.20 -0.47
CA ASP A 345 12.56 -13.75 0.85
C ASP A 345 11.73 -13.12 1.97
N ILE A 346 11.48 -11.82 1.90
CA ILE A 346 10.58 -11.13 2.84
C ILE A 346 9.17 -11.72 2.74
N ALA A 347 8.64 -11.92 1.53
CA ALA A 347 7.30 -12.50 1.37
C ALA A 347 7.23 -13.97 1.85
N LEU A 348 8.28 -14.77 1.61
CA LEU A 348 8.38 -16.15 2.08
C LEU A 348 8.42 -16.26 3.61
N HIS A 349 8.91 -15.23 4.29
CA HIS A 349 8.92 -15.18 5.76
C HIS A 349 7.52 -15.04 6.35
N TYR A 350 6.64 -14.25 5.72
CA TYR A 350 5.30 -13.92 6.24
C TYR A 350 4.14 -14.70 5.61
N GLN A 351 4.38 -15.50 4.55
CA GLN A 351 3.31 -16.19 3.83
C GLN A 351 2.64 -17.31 4.64
N ASN A 352 1.32 -17.46 4.43
CA ASN A 352 0.54 -18.62 4.86
C ASN A 352 0.14 -19.50 3.67
N GLY A 353 1.07 -19.68 2.73
CA GLY A 353 0.97 -20.48 1.52
C GLY A 353 0.48 -19.75 0.28
N ILE A 354 0.41 -18.42 0.32
CA ILE A 354 0.07 -17.54 -0.79
C ILE A 354 1.14 -16.46 -0.91
N ILE A 355 1.58 -16.15 -2.13
CA ILE A 355 2.44 -14.99 -2.42
C ILE A 355 1.75 -14.14 -3.46
N LEU A 356 1.68 -12.84 -3.18
CA LEU A 356 1.27 -11.83 -4.14
C LEU A 356 2.50 -11.16 -4.73
N VAL A 357 2.49 -10.92 -6.03
CA VAL A 357 3.54 -10.17 -6.73
C VAL A 357 2.89 -9.06 -7.53
N ILE A 358 3.14 -7.79 -7.19
CA ILE A 358 2.78 -6.69 -8.09
C ILE A 358 3.89 -6.59 -9.14
N ASN A 359 3.53 -6.76 -10.42
CA ASN A 359 4.46 -6.72 -11.53
C ASN A 359 4.55 -5.30 -12.12
N GLY A 360 5.69 -4.65 -11.93
CA GLY A 360 5.99 -3.31 -12.45
C GLY A 360 6.47 -3.30 -13.89
N ASN A 361 6.81 -4.47 -14.43
CA ASN A 361 7.24 -4.67 -15.81
C ASN A 361 6.10 -5.16 -16.71
N SER A 362 4.84 -4.95 -16.31
CA SER A 362 3.71 -5.41 -17.11
C SER A 362 3.68 -4.73 -18.48
N PRO A 363 3.49 -5.48 -19.59
CA PRO A 363 3.29 -4.89 -20.90
C PRO A 363 1.96 -4.13 -21.03
N LEU A 364 1.04 -4.27 -20.07
CA LEU A 364 -0.26 -3.58 -20.11
C LEU A 364 -0.19 -2.14 -19.60
N SER A 365 0.96 -1.71 -19.07
CA SER A 365 1.15 -0.35 -18.58
C SER A 365 2.49 0.24 -19.02
N ASP A 366 2.42 1.33 -19.80
CA ASP A 366 3.59 2.13 -20.19
C ASP A 366 4.07 3.11 -19.11
N SER A 367 3.46 3.07 -17.92
CA SER A 367 3.88 3.91 -16.80
C SER A 367 5.19 3.42 -16.21
N ALA A 368 6.14 4.34 -16.01
CA ALA A 368 7.40 4.08 -15.31
C ALA A 368 7.26 4.12 -13.78
N VAL A 369 6.06 4.45 -13.28
CA VAL A 369 5.77 4.68 -11.86
C VAL A 369 4.46 4.04 -11.45
N TRP A 370 4.35 3.65 -10.19
CA TRP A 370 3.07 3.40 -9.54
C TRP A 370 2.67 4.62 -8.71
N ASP A 371 1.43 5.08 -8.86
CA ASP A 371 0.90 6.20 -8.11
C ASP A 371 0.34 5.79 -6.74
N THR A 372 -0.13 4.54 -6.59
CA THR A 372 -0.80 4.05 -5.37
C THR A 372 0.14 3.49 -4.29
N PRO A 373 0.96 2.44 -4.53
CA PRO A 373 1.87 1.93 -3.51
C PRO A 373 2.87 3.01 -3.11
N ALA A 374 2.94 3.30 -1.82
CA ALA A 374 3.89 4.25 -1.28
C ALA A 374 4.92 3.56 -0.38
N PHE A 375 6.16 4.02 -0.46
CA PHE A 375 7.23 3.55 0.43
C PHE A 375 7.09 4.19 1.81
N VAL A 376 6.76 3.38 2.82
CA VAL A 376 6.45 3.85 4.18
C VAL A 376 7.53 3.53 5.21
N THR A 377 8.62 2.84 4.85
CA THR A 377 9.68 2.48 5.81
C THR A 377 10.20 3.67 6.60
N HIS A 378 10.30 4.86 5.98
CA HIS A 378 10.73 6.08 6.70
C HIS A 378 9.71 6.60 7.73
N LEU A 379 8.53 6.00 7.83
CA LEU A 379 7.52 6.25 8.86
C LEU A 379 7.32 5.04 9.77
N SER A 380 8.10 3.97 9.58
CA SER A 380 7.97 2.70 10.30
C SER A 380 8.60 2.73 11.70
N ASN A 381 8.15 1.82 12.56
CA ASN A 381 8.81 1.47 13.83
C ASN A 381 10.16 0.76 13.64
N ASP A 382 10.35 0.12 12.49
CA ASP A 382 11.58 -0.55 12.09
C ASP A 382 12.02 -0.02 10.71
N LEU A 383 13.14 0.70 10.69
CA LEU A 383 13.69 1.30 9.47
C LEU A 383 14.46 0.29 8.61
N GLU A 384 14.75 -0.90 9.12
CA GLU A 384 15.37 -1.98 8.36
C GLU A 384 14.33 -2.82 7.61
N LYS A 385 13.06 -2.76 8.05
CA LYS A 385 11.94 -3.39 7.37
C LYS A 385 11.49 -2.55 6.16
N ILE A 386 11.92 -2.97 4.98
CA ILE A 386 11.53 -2.36 3.72
C ILE A 386 10.04 -2.67 3.46
N GLU A 387 9.22 -1.63 3.35
CA GLU A 387 7.76 -1.74 3.33
C GLU A 387 7.11 -0.70 2.39
N TRP A 388 6.32 -1.21 1.46
CA TRP A 388 5.35 -0.46 0.67
C TRP A 388 3.95 -0.81 1.14
N VAL A 389 3.10 0.20 1.15
CA VAL A 389 1.70 0.04 1.54
C VAL A 389 0.81 0.39 0.36
N VAL A 390 -0.19 -0.46 0.12
CA VAL A 390 -1.34 -0.15 -0.72
C VAL A 390 -2.57 0.07 0.16
N PRO A 391 -3.34 1.15 -0.06
CA PRO A 391 -4.52 1.44 0.74
C PRO A 391 -5.68 0.46 0.46
N PRO A 392 -6.68 0.37 1.34
CA PRO A 392 -7.95 -0.30 1.05
C PRO A 392 -8.61 0.29 -0.19
N GLY A 393 -9.35 -0.54 -0.93
CA GLY A 393 -10.02 -0.13 -2.16
C GLY A 393 -9.10 -0.16 -3.39
N THR A 394 -7.82 -0.53 -3.22
CA THR A 394 -6.91 -0.70 -4.34
C THR A 394 -7.35 -1.89 -5.19
N SER A 395 -7.47 -1.67 -6.50
CA SER A 395 -7.88 -2.69 -7.45
C SER A 395 -6.69 -3.21 -8.26
N PHE A 396 -6.69 -4.52 -8.50
CA PHE A 396 -5.66 -5.21 -9.24
C PHE A 396 -6.28 -6.10 -10.31
N LEU A 397 -5.67 -6.12 -11.49
CA LEU A 397 -5.88 -7.17 -12.48
C LEU A 397 -5.02 -8.37 -12.10
N VAL A 398 -5.62 -9.53 -11.97
CA VAL A 398 -4.88 -10.79 -11.87
C VAL A 398 -4.33 -11.12 -13.24
N THR A 399 -3.02 -11.14 -13.40
CA THR A 399 -2.38 -11.45 -14.68
C THR A 399 -2.11 -12.95 -14.82
N THR A 400 -1.67 -13.59 -13.73
CA THR A 400 -1.43 -15.03 -13.65
C THR A 400 -1.64 -15.52 -12.22
N SER A 401 -2.05 -16.78 -12.06
CA SER A 401 -2.19 -17.41 -10.76
C SER A 401 -1.92 -18.91 -10.86
N GLU A 402 -0.98 -19.45 -10.07
CA GLU A 402 -0.66 -20.89 -10.12
C GLU A 402 0.04 -21.39 -8.85
N TRP A 403 0.02 -22.71 -8.66
CA TRP A 403 0.85 -23.39 -7.66
C TRP A 403 2.30 -23.50 -8.12
N ARG A 404 3.24 -23.13 -7.25
CA ARG A 404 4.69 -23.32 -7.46
C ARG A 404 5.33 -23.98 -6.26
N VAL A 405 6.38 -24.77 -6.52
CA VAL A 405 7.28 -25.26 -5.49
C VAL A 405 8.41 -24.25 -5.31
N ILE A 406 8.45 -23.57 -4.17
CA ILE A 406 9.49 -22.59 -3.82
C ILE A 406 10.13 -23.07 -2.52
N ASN A 407 11.45 -23.29 -2.52
CA ASN A 407 12.19 -23.85 -1.38
C ASN A 407 11.55 -25.13 -0.81
N GLY A 408 11.08 -26.02 -1.71
CA GLY A 408 10.44 -27.29 -1.35
C GLY A 408 9.00 -27.18 -0.82
N LYS A 409 8.41 -25.98 -0.75
CA LYS A 409 7.03 -25.76 -0.30
C LYS A 409 6.10 -25.44 -1.46
N GLN A 410 4.90 -26.00 -1.43
CA GLN A 410 3.82 -25.62 -2.35
C GLN A 410 3.22 -24.27 -1.94
N ILE A 411 3.35 -23.29 -2.82
CA ILE A 411 2.88 -21.92 -2.61
C ILE A 411 2.03 -21.51 -3.81
N TYR A 412 0.86 -20.93 -3.55
CA TYR A 412 0.05 -20.34 -4.61
C TYR A 412 0.53 -18.91 -4.89
N VAL A 413 1.00 -18.67 -6.11
CA VAL A 413 1.54 -17.37 -6.52
C VAL A 413 0.50 -16.66 -7.37
N ILE A 414 0.16 -15.44 -6.99
CA ILE A 414 -0.76 -14.56 -7.73
C ILE A 414 0.01 -13.33 -8.17
N VAL A 415 0.08 -13.11 -9.48
CA VAL A 415 0.73 -11.93 -10.06
C VAL A 415 -0.31 -10.92 -10.46
N LEU A 416 -0.12 -9.72 -9.95
CA LEU A 416 -1.06 -8.62 -9.98
C LEU A 416 -0.48 -7.48 -10.80
N GLU A 417 -1.37 -6.81 -11.51
CA GLU A 417 -1.11 -5.49 -12.06
C GLU A 417 -2.03 -4.49 -11.38
N LEU A 418 -1.44 -3.39 -10.91
CA LEU A 418 -2.17 -2.30 -10.29
C LEU A 418 -3.02 -1.58 -11.33
N LEU A 419 -4.31 -1.42 -11.04
CA LEU A 419 -5.21 -0.60 -11.84
C LEU A 419 -5.23 0.82 -11.25
N ASP A 420 -4.44 1.74 -11.82
CA ASP A 420 -4.51 3.16 -11.49
C ASP A 420 -5.86 3.77 -12.00
N ASP A 421 -6.35 4.87 -11.41
CA ASP A 421 -7.61 5.51 -11.83
C ASP A 421 -7.62 5.92 -13.32
N THR A 422 -6.45 6.21 -13.89
CA THR A 422 -6.26 6.43 -15.34
C THR A 422 -6.35 5.14 -16.16
N ALA A 423 -6.00 3.99 -15.57
CA ALA A 423 -6.13 2.67 -16.17
C ALA A 423 -7.59 2.20 -16.22
N ILE A 424 -8.45 2.59 -15.27
CA ILE A 424 -9.90 2.32 -15.35
C ILE A 424 -10.51 3.03 -16.57
N GLY A 425 -10.07 4.27 -16.83
CA GLY A 425 -10.41 5.00 -18.05
C GLY A 425 -9.87 4.34 -19.32
N ASN A 426 -8.61 3.86 -19.31
CA ASN A 426 -7.95 3.23 -20.46
C ASN A 426 -8.41 1.80 -20.76
N VAL A 427 -8.80 1.02 -19.75
CA VAL A 427 -9.52 -0.24 -19.94
C VAL A 427 -10.90 0.06 -20.55
N GLY A 428 -11.56 1.14 -20.11
CA GLY A 428 -12.77 1.66 -20.76
C GLY A 428 -12.58 2.06 -22.23
N THR A 429 -11.48 2.74 -22.59
CA THR A 429 -11.19 3.13 -23.99
C THR A 429 -10.65 1.99 -24.84
N ALA A 430 -9.90 1.04 -24.30
CA ALA A 430 -9.49 -0.17 -25.01
C ALA A 430 -10.70 -1.07 -25.31
N VAL A 431 -11.61 -1.20 -24.35
CA VAL A 431 -12.91 -1.87 -24.55
C VAL A 431 -13.80 -1.09 -25.53
N SER A 432 -13.79 0.25 -25.49
CA SER A 432 -14.53 1.09 -26.45
C SER A 432 -13.95 1.07 -27.87
N ALA A 433 -12.62 0.97 -28.01
CA ALA A 433 -11.94 0.85 -29.30
C ALA A 433 -12.20 -0.52 -29.95
N ALA A 434 -12.25 -1.59 -29.14
CA ALA A 434 -12.69 -2.91 -29.59
C ALA A 434 -14.19 -2.92 -29.95
N ALA A 435 -15.04 -2.23 -29.19
CA ALA A 435 -16.47 -2.11 -29.47
C ALA A 435 -16.78 -1.27 -30.72
N LYS A 436 -15.96 -0.27 -31.06
CA LYS A 436 -16.10 0.54 -32.30
C LYS A 436 -15.80 -0.23 -33.58
N GLN A 437 -15.18 -1.41 -33.50
CA GLN A 437 -14.96 -2.29 -34.64
C GLN A 437 -16.08 -3.34 -34.83
N MET A 438 -17.11 -3.35 -33.98
CA MET A 438 -18.27 -4.23 -34.14
C MET A 438 -19.49 -3.48 -34.71
N PRO A 439 -20.29 -4.11 -35.58
CA PRO A 439 -21.43 -3.45 -36.21
C PRO A 439 -22.44 -2.97 -35.18
N SER A 440 -22.85 -1.72 -35.32
CA SER A 440 -23.72 -0.99 -34.42
C SER A 440 -25.15 -1.54 -34.39
N THR A 441 -25.54 -2.17 -33.30
CA THR A 441 -26.90 -2.07 -32.75
C THR A 441 -26.89 -2.37 -31.26
N VAL A 442 -27.80 -1.70 -30.55
CA VAL A 442 -28.24 -1.88 -29.15
C VAL A 442 -27.70 -0.85 -28.15
N HIS A 443 -28.62 0.07 -27.84
CA HIS A 443 -28.71 0.96 -26.69
C HIS A 443 -28.67 0.19 -25.34
N GLU A 444 -27.97 0.77 -24.36
CA GLU A 444 -28.17 0.71 -22.88
C GLU A 444 -26.84 0.56 -22.12
N LEU A 445 -26.19 1.70 -21.85
CA LEU A 445 -24.95 1.80 -21.06
C LEU A 445 -25.26 2.41 -19.68
N ALA A 446 -25.61 1.55 -18.72
CA ALA A 446 -25.48 1.82 -17.28
C ALA A 446 -25.49 0.56 -16.40
N GLY A 447 -25.58 -0.65 -16.98
CA GLY A 447 -25.63 -1.89 -16.21
C GLY A 447 -25.36 -3.10 -17.06
N ALA A 448 -24.11 -3.30 -17.50
CA ALA A 448 -23.61 -4.56 -18.02
C ALA A 448 -22.11 -4.42 -18.36
N PHE A 449 -21.22 -4.87 -17.47
CA PHE A 449 -20.01 -5.55 -17.95
C PHE A 449 -20.48 -6.97 -18.32
N SER A 450 -21.03 -7.14 -19.53
CA SER A 450 -21.41 -8.47 -20.01
C SER A 450 -20.14 -9.29 -20.27
N SER A 451 -20.21 -10.58 -19.90
CA SER A 451 -19.16 -11.60 -20.05
C SER A 451 -18.51 -11.65 -21.44
N THR A 452 -19.25 -11.29 -22.50
CA THR A 452 -18.80 -11.30 -23.89
C THR A 452 -17.69 -10.30 -24.23
N GLY A 453 -17.58 -9.16 -23.53
CA GLY A 453 -16.49 -8.19 -23.73
C GLY A 453 -15.18 -8.62 -23.08
N LEU A 454 -15.27 -9.31 -21.94
CA LEU A 454 -14.13 -9.86 -21.20
C LEU A 454 -13.52 -11.05 -21.96
N ASP A 455 -14.36 -11.93 -22.51
CA ASP A 455 -13.93 -13.11 -23.27
C ASP A 455 -13.15 -12.76 -24.56
N GLY A 456 -13.51 -11.66 -25.22
CA GLY A 456 -12.75 -11.14 -26.36
C GLY A 456 -11.39 -10.56 -25.98
N LEU A 457 -11.27 -9.92 -24.80
CA LEU A 457 -10.01 -9.40 -24.26
C LEU A 457 -9.07 -10.53 -23.82
N LYS A 458 -9.63 -11.57 -23.19
CA LYS A 458 -8.92 -12.80 -22.79
C LYS A 458 -8.25 -13.52 -23.97
N ALA A 459 -8.85 -13.44 -25.16
CA ALA A 459 -8.32 -14.05 -26.39
C ALA A 459 -7.25 -13.18 -27.09
N ALA A 460 -7.24 -11.87 -26.86
CA ALA A 460 -6.38 -10.92 -27.57
C ALA A 460 -5.08 -10.57 -26.83
N LEU A 461 -5.04 -10.76 -25.51
CA LEU A 461 -3.86 -10.48 -24.70
C LEU A 461 -3.01 -11.74 -24.52
N PRO A 462 -1.73 -11.75 -24.95
CA PRO A 462 -0.82 -12.82 -24.56
C PRO A 462 -0.64 -12.75 -23.03
N LEU A 463 -0.91 -13.86 -22.34
CA LEU A 463 -0.60 -13.98 -20.92
C LEU A 463 0.88 -13.68 -20.71
N PRO A 464 1.26 -12.73 -19.84
CA PRO A 464 2.65 -12.53 -19.48
C PRO A 464 3.22 -13.85 -18.95
N GLN A 465 4.35 -14.29 -19.48
CA GLN A 465 5.06 -15.39 -18.83
C GLN A 465 5.50 -14.91 -17.45
N LEU A 466 5.22 -15.74 -16.45
CA LEU A 466 5.69 -15.51 -15.10
C LEU A 466 7.20 -15.32 -15.11
N PRO A 467 7.75 -14.32 -14.40
CA PRO A 467 9.19 -14.23 -14.26
C PRO A 467 9.72 -15.56 -13.70
N ALA A 468 10.82 -16.05 -14.25
CA ALA A 468 11.49 -17.20 -13.67
C ALA A 468 11.94 -16.80 -12.26
N PHE A 469 11.38 -17.42 -11.22
CA PHE A 469 11.74 -17.11 -9.82
C PHE A 469 13.21 -17.42 -9.53
N GLU A 470 13.85 -18.27 -10.35
CA GLU A 470 15.29 -18.55 -10.33
C GLU A 470 16.16 -17.37 -10.78
N THR A 471 15.62 -16.43 -11.57
CA THR A 471 16.37 -15.29 -12.13
C THR A 471 15.95 -13.94 -11.54
N LEU A 472 15.01 -13.93 -10.59
CA LEU A 472 14.61 -12.69 -9.92
C LEU A 472 15.77 -12.23 -9.03
N PRO A 473 16.11 -10.93 -9.05
CA PRO A 473 17.23 -10.42 -8.27
C PRO A 473 16.94 -10.60 -6.78
N VAL A 474 17.50 -11.64 -6.19
CA VAL A 474 17.74 -11.70 -4.75
C VAL A 474 18.75 -10.60 -4.50
N ARG A 475 18.31 -9.48 -3.92
CA ARG A 475 19.26 -8.54 -3.35
C ARG A 475 19.99 -9.36 -2.29
N LYS A 476 21.27 -9.69 -2.51
CA LYS A 476 22.15 -10.18 -1.46
C LYS A 476 22.12 -9.10 -0.39
N THR A 477 21.21 -9.22 0.58
CA THR A 477 21.38 -8.62 1.88
C THR A 477 22.80 -9.02 2.26
N ARG A 478 23.65 -8.03 2.51
CA ARG A 478 24.96 -8.30 3.14
C ARG A 478 24.70 -9.34 4.21
N ASP A 479 25.47 -10.43 4.22
CA ASP A 479 25.44 -11.51 5.20
C ASP A 479 25.43 -10.96 6.64
N ARG A 480 24.27 -10.49 7.08
CA ARG A 480 23.94 -10.08 8.42
C ARG A 480 22.75 -10.94 8.74
N GLU A 481 23.11 -12.12 9.22
CA GLU A 481 22.29 -13.00 10.01
C GLU A 481 21.13 -12.22 10.66
N PHE A 482 19.90 -12.48 10.20
CA PHE A 482 18.65 -12.16 10.91
C PHE A 482 18.58 -12.79 12.32
N ASP A 483 19.65 -13.45 12.77
CA ASP A 483 19.81 -14.17 14.03
C ASP A 483 19.82 -13.21 15.25
N HIS A 484 20.08 -11.91 15.04
CA HIS A 484 20.05 -10.91 16.11
C HIS A 484 18.64 -10.46 16.52
N LEU A 485 17.61 -10.68 15.69
CA LEU A 485 16.22 -10.36 16.07
C LEU A 485 15.65 -11.34 17.11
N ASN A 486 16.26 -12.50 17.31
CA ASN A 486 15.77 -13.53 18.22
C ASN A 486 16.57 -13.73 19.51
N ARG A 487 17.85 -13.33 19.55
CA ARG A 487 18.73 -13.67 20.69
C ARG A 487 18.58 -12.78 21.92
N GLU A 488 18.22 -11.51 21.77
CA GLU A 488 18.11 -10.60 22.93
C GLU A 488 16.67 -10.36 23.41
N LYS A 489 15.65 -10.78 22.65
CA LYS A 489 14.23 -10.51 22.95
C LYS A 489 13.44 -11.71 23.46
N THR A 490 14.05 -12.89 23.55
CA THR A 490 13.43 -14.06 24.16
C THR A 490 14.23 -14.43 25.41
N ASN A 491 13.60 -14.37 26.60
CA ASN A 491 14.14 -14.89 27.86
C ASN A 491 14.32 -16.43 27.76
N GLY A 492 15.28 -16.89 26.95
CA GLY A 492 15.65 -18.29 26.82
C GLY A 492 14.57 -19.22 26.25
N ARG A 493 13.58 -18.74 25.50
CA ARG A 493 12.58 -19.61 24.84
C ARG A 493 12.61 -19.41 23.32
N ARG A 494 13.17 -20.40 22.63
CA ARG A 494 13.17 -20.52 21.17
C ARG A 494 11.74 -20.47 20.61
N CYS A 495 11.57 -19.75 19.50
CA CYS A 495 10.36 -19.81 18.68
C CYS A 495 10.26 -21.21 18.03
N ARG A 496 9.18 -21.95 18.31
CA ARG A 496 8.96 -23.32 17.81
C ARG A 496 8.76 -23.43 16.29
N CYS A 497 8.72 -22.31 15.56
CA CYS A 497 8.64 -22.29 14.10
C CYS A 497 9.95 -22.74 13.42
N LEU A 498 11.05 -22.85 14.18
CA LEU A 498 12.35 -23.36 13.71
C LEU A 498 12.56 -24.85 13.98
N ASP A 499 11.77 -25.49 14.84
CA ASP A 499 11.95 -26.92 15.17
C ASP A 499 11.32 -27.86 14.11
N ALA A 500 10.75 -27.32 13.04
CA ALA A 500 10.29 -28.07 11.87
C ALA A 500 11.26 -27.99 10.66
N ILE A 501 12.49 -27.48 10.86
CA ILE A 501 13.51 -27.31 9.80
C ILE A 501 14.75 -28.21 10.03
N HIS A 502 14.61 -29.30 10.79
CA HIS A 502 15.61 -30.37 10.83
C HIS A 502 15.00 -31.74 10.57
#